data_AF-A0A530AU44-F1
#
_entry.id   AF-A0A530AU44-F1
#
_cell.length_a   1.000
_cell.length_b   1.000
_cell.length_c   1.000
_cell.angle_alpha   90.00
_cell.angle_beta   90.00
_cell.angle_gamma   90.00
#
_symmetry.space_group_name_H-M   'P 1'
#
loop_
_entity.id
_entity.type
_entity.pdbx_description
1 polymer ?
#
loop_
_entity_poly.entity_id
_entity_poly.type
_entity_poly.pdbx_seq_one_letter_code
_entity_poly.pdbx_strand_id
1 'polypeptide(L)'
;MNDTGVIDRFLETFTRYIDSGFGLLGGEVAFLSSTLIVIDITIAGLFWAWGADEDVLHRLVKKTLYIGFFAFIIGNFNRLAGIVFESFSGLGLKAGGSALSGSALLQPGRVA
;
A
#
# COMPACT_ATOMS: atom_id res chain seq x y z
N MET A 1 18.49 24.92 -19.65
CA MET A 1 18.97 24.41 -18.33
C MET A 1 18.28 25.06 -17.13
N ASN A 2 17.48 26.14 -17.29
CA ASN A 2 16.72 26.75 -16.16
C ASN A 2 15.31 26.18 -15.94
N ASP A 3 14.66 25.57 -16.96
CA ASP A 3 13.27 25.09 -16.84
C ASP A 3 13.11 23.72 -16.17
N THR A 4 14.09 22.82 -16.31
CA THR A 4 14.03 21.47 -15.71
C THR A 4 14.05 21.53 -14.18
N GLY A 5 14.79 22.48 -13.60
CA GLY A 5 14.82 22.69 -12.15
C GLY A 5 13.49 23.16 -11.56
N VAL A 6 12.66 23.87 -12.35
CA VAL A 6 11.31 24.28 -11.91
C VAL A 6 10.35 23.09 -11.94
N ILE A 7 10.43 22.26 -12.98
CA ILE A 7 9.63 21.04 -13.10
C ILE A 7 10.00 20.04 -11.99
N ASP A 8 11.30 19.82 -11.74
CA ASP A 8 11.77 18.92 -10.69
C ASP A 8 11.33 19.41 -9.30
N ARG A 9 11.44 20.72 -9.03
CA ARG A 9 11.01 21.30 -7.74
C ARG A 9 9.49 21.28 -7.56
N PHE A 10 8.74 21.48 -8.64
CA PHE A 10 7.28 21.33 -8.63
C PHE A 10 6.88 19.89 -8.34
N LEU A 11 7.47 18.92 -9.05
CA LEU A 11 7.21 17.50 -8.84
C LEU A 11 7.61 17.06 -7.43
N GLU A 12 8.76 17.50 -6.91
CA GLU A 12 9.18 17.21 -5.54
C GLU A 12 8.16 17.75 -4.53
N THR A 13 7.71 19.00 -4.70
CA THR A 13 6.73 19.63 -3.80
C THR A 13 5.37 18.94 -3.90
N PHE A 14 4.92 18.63 -5.12
CA PHE A 14 3.67 17.94 -5.38
C PHE A 14 3.66 16.54 -4.76
N THR A 15 4.69 15.73 -5.00
CA THR A 15 4.82 14.39 -4.42
C THR A 15 4.90 14.45 -2.90
N ARG A 16 5.68 15.37 -2.33
CA ARG A 16 5.77 15.55 -0.87
C ARG A 16 4.42 15.93 -0.25
N TYR A 17 3.62 16.74 -0.93
CA TYR A 17 2.31 17.15 -0.45
C TYR A 17 1.28 16.01 -0.53
N ILE A 18 1.26 15.27 -1.65
CA ILE A 18 0.42 14.08 -1.84
C ILE A 18 0.73 13.02 -0.77
N ASP A 19 2.02 12.71 -0.55
CA ASP A 19 2.44 11.74 0.46
C ASP A 19 2.07 12.19 1.88
N SER A 20 2.15 13.50 2.17
CA SER A 20 1.78 14.05 3.48
C SER A 20 0.27 14.00 3.76
N GLY A 21 -0.56 14.22 2.74
CA GLY A 21 -2.02 14.19 2.88
C GLY A 21 -2.54 12.80 3.23
N PHE A 22 -2.01 11.76 2.58
CA PHE A 22 -2.31 10.37 2.94
C PHE A 22 -1.69 9.97 4.28
N GLY A 23 -0.53 10.51 4.66
CA GLY A 23 0.11 10.26 5.95
C GLY A 23 -0.72 10.78 7.14
N LEU A 24 -1.32 11.97 7.02
CA LEU A 24 -2.15 12.55 8.08
C LEU A 24 -3.45 11.77 8.30
N LEU A 25 -4.09 11.33 7.22
CA LEU A 25 -5.34 10.55 7.28
C LEU A 25 -5.10 9.07 7.63
N GLY A 26 -3.86 8.57 7.52
CA GLY A 26 -3.55 7.16 7.68
C GLY A 26 -3.98 6.59 9.03
N GLY A 27 -3.81 7.35 10.12
CA GLY A 27 -4.21 6.92 11.47
C GLY A 27 -5.73 6.79 11.63
N GLU A 28 -6.48 7.77 11.13
CA GLU A 28 -7.95 7.81 11.19
C GLU A 28 -8.58 6.73 10.32
N VAL A 29 -8.05 6.54 9.10
CA VAL A 29 -8.47 5.48 8.18
C VAL A 29 -8.17 4.11 8.76
N ALA A 30 -7.00 3.92 9.40
CA ALA A 30 -6.65 2.66 10.06
C ALA A 30 -7.58 2.36 11.24
N PHE A 31 -7.89 3.37 12.07
CA PHE A 31 -8.82 3.23 13.19
C PHE A 31 -10.24 2.86 12.73
N LEU A 32 -10.78 3.61 11.77
CA LEU A 32 -12.12 3.36 11.22
C LEU A 32 -12.19 1.96 10.60
N SER A 33 -11.20 1.61 9.78
CA SER A 33 -11.14 0.30 9.12
C SER A 33 -11.06 -0.84 10.13
N SER A 34 -10.19 -0.72 11.16
CA SER A 34 -10.06 -1.73 12.20
C SER A 34 -11.36 -1.92 12.99
N THR A 35 -12.04 -0.82 13.31
CA THR A 35 -13.33 -0.84 14.01
C THR A 35 -14.40 -1.55 13.18
N LEU A 36 -14.50 -1.23 11.88
CA LEU A 36 -15.44 -1.89 10.96
C LEU A 36 -15.14 -3.39 10.80
N ILE A 37 -13.87 -3.77 10.74
CA ILE A 37 -13.45 -5.18 10.67
C ILE A 37 -13.88 -5.95 11.91
N VAL A 38 -13.67 -5.39 13.10
CA VAL A 38 -14.09 -6.01 14.36
C VAL A 38 -15.60 -6.22 14.37
N ILE A 39 -16.38 -5.19 13.99
CA ILE A 39 -17.84 -5.27 13.91
C ILE A 39 -18.28 -6.38 12.95
N ASP A 40 -17.70 -6.44 11.74
CA ASP A 40 -18.03 -7.45 10.73
C ASP A 40 -17.70 -8.89 11.19
N ILE A 41 -16.57 -9.09 11.85
CA ILE A 41 -16.19 -10.41 12.39
C ILE A 41 -17.10 -10.80 13.56
N THR A 42 -17.41 -9.87 14.47
CA THR A 42 -18.32 -10.12 15.60
C THR A 42 -19.71 -10.51 15.12
N ILE A 43 -20.29 -9.75 14.19
CA ILE A 43 -21.61 -10.06 13.63
C ILE A 43 -21.60 -11.42 12.94
N ALA A 44 -20.59 -11.71 12.11
CA ALA A 44 -20.47 -13.01 11.46
C ALA A 44 -20.36 -14.16 12.46
N GLY A 45 -19.57 -13.99 13.51
CA GLY A 45 -19.44 -14.98 14.59
C GLY A 45 -20.78 -15.24 15.30
N LEU A 46 -21.55 -14.20 15.59
CA LEU A 46 -22.89 -14.34 16.19
C LEU A 46 -23.86 -15.09 15.26
N PHE A 47 -23.83 -14.81 13.96
CA PHE A 47 -24.66 -15.54 12.99
C PHE A 47 -24.28 -17.02 12.89
N TRP A 48 -22.99 -17.34 12.89
CA TRP A 48 -22.54 -18.73 12.86
C TRP A 48 -22.90 -19.48 14.15
N ALA A 49 -22.84 -18.82 15.30
CA ALA A 49 -23.22 -19.42 16.59
C ALA A 49 -24.71 -19.77 16.69
N TRP A 50 -25.58 -19.15 15.88
CA TRP A 50 -27.02 -19.44 15.82
C TRP A 50 -27.34 -20.65 14.93
N GLY A 51 -26.43 -21.06 14.04
CA GLY A 51 -26.61 -22.18 13.12
C GLY A 51 -26.18 -23.52 13.74
N ALA A 52 -27.07 -24.52 13.74
CA ALA A 52 -26.85 -25.80 14.42
C ALA A 52 -25.87 -26.77 13.73
N ASP A 53 -25.27 -26.42 12.58
CA ASP A 53 -24.48 -27.37 11.77
C ASP A 53 -23.36 -26.67 10.95
N GLU A 54 -22.83 -25.56 11.47
CA GLU A 54 -21.78 -24.81 10.78
C GLU A 54 -20.39 -25.06 11.38
N ASP A 55 -19.40 -25.35 10.53
CA ASP A 55 -17.97 -25.32 10.90
C ASP A 55 -17.52 -23.88 11.17
N VAL A 56 -17.88 -23.35 12.34
CA VAL A 56 -17.59 -21.98 12.78
C VAL A 56 -16.09 -21.68 12.69
N LEU A 57 -15.25 -22.63 13.10
CA LEU A 57 -13.79 -22.46 13.09
C LEU A 57 -13.24 -22.31 11.67
N HIS A 58 -13.70 -23.14 10.73
CA HIS A 58 -13.27 -23.05 9.33
C HIS A 58 -13.63 -21.70 8.72
N ARG A 59 -14.87 -21.24 8.94
CA ARG A 59 -15.36 -19.95 8.43
C ARG A 59 -14.63 -18.77 9.05
N LEU A 60 -14.39 -18.81 10.35
CA LEU A 60 -13.67 -17.77 11.07
C LEU A 60 -12.24 -17.64 10.54
N VAL A 61 -11.50 -18.75 10.46
CA VAL A 61 -10.12 -18.74 9.94
C VAL A 61 -10.08 -18.16 8.53
N LYS A 62 -10.95 -18.63 7.63
CA LYS A 62 -11.00 -18.15 6.25
C LYS A 62 -11.32 -16.66 6.16
N LYS A 63 -12.31 -16.18 6.93
CA LYS A 63 -12.75 -14.79 6.92
C LYS A 63 -11.68 -13.86 7.52
N THR A 64 -11.10 -14.25 8.67
CA THR A 64 -10.03 -13.49 9.32
C THR A 64 -8.79 -13.38 8.44
N LEU A 65 -8.37 -14.47 7.76
CA LEU A 65 -7.22 -14.41 6.85
C LEU A 65 -7.49 -13.50 5.65
N TYR A 66 -8.68 -13.59 5.05
CA TYR A 66 -9.03 -12.78 3.88
C TYR A 66 -9.08 -11.29 4.22
N ILE A 67 -9.84 -10.94 5.26
CA ILE A 67 -10.01 -9.54 5.68
C ILE A 67 -8.69 -9.00 6.26
N GLY A 68 -7.99 -9.78 7.08
CA GLY A 68 -6.72 -9.40 7.68
C GLY A 68 -5.64 -9.15 6.64
N PHE A 69 -5.56 -9.98 5.61
CA PHE A 69 -4.65 -9.75 4.47
C PHE A 69 -4.99 -8.46 3.71
N PHE A 70 -6.28 -8.23 3.46
CA PHE A 70 -6.72 -7.01 2.78
C PHE A 70 -6.43 -5.75 3.60
N ALA A 71 -6.71 -5.79 4.90
CA ALA A 71 -6.38 -4.72 5.84
C ALA A 71 -4.87 -4.47 5.92
N PHE A 72 -4.06 -5.52 5.92
CA PHE A 72 -2.61 -5.42 5.86
C PHE A 72 -2.14 -4.70 4.60
N ILE A 73 -2.66 -5.06 3.42
CA ILE A 73 -2.32 -4.41 2.15
C ILE A 73 -2.66 -2.93 2.18
N ILE A 74 -3.90 -2.58 2.55
CA ILE A 74 -4.35 -1.18 2.56
C ILE A 74 -3.52 -0.37 3.57
N GLY A 75 -3.34 -0.88 4.78
CA GLY A 75 -2.56 -0.19 5.82
C GLY A 75 -1.08 -0.05 5.51
N ASN A 76 -0.52 -0.88 4.62
CA ASN A 76 0.90 -0.84 4.23
C ASN A 76 1.11 -0.47 2.76
N PHE A 77 0.08 0.04 2.06
CA PHE A 77 0.10 0.16 0.61
C PHE A 77 1.30 0.93 0.07
N ASN A 78 1.61 2.10 0.66
CA ASN A 78 2.74 2.93 0.24
C ASN A 78 4.09 2.17 0.36
N ARG A 79 4.32 1.51 1.51
CA ARG A 79 5.54 0.69 1.73
C ARG A 79 5.61 -0.50 0.77
N LEU A 80 4.50 -1.22 0.59
CA LEU A 80 4.44 -2.36 -0.31
C LEU A 80 4.66 -1.94 -1.77
N ALA A 81 4.06 -0.83 -2.20
CA ALA A 81 4.27 -0.25 -3.52
C ALA A 81 5.74 0.16 -3.72
N GLY A 82 6.38 0.76 -2.71
CA GLY A 82 7.81 1.08 -2.73
C GLY A 82 8.69 -0.15 -2.94
N ILE A 83 8.45 -1.23 -2.19
CA ILE A 83 9.18 -2.50 -2.35
C ILE A 83 9.01 -3.06 -3.76
N VAL A 84 7.79 -3.04 -4.30
CA VAL A 84 7.49 -3.53 -5.65
C VAL A 84 8.20 -2.67 -6.70
N PHE A 85 8.15 -1.35 -6.58
CA PHE A 85 8.81 -0.42 -7.50
C PHE A 85 10.34 -0.59 -7.46
N GLU A 86 10.92 -0.68 -6.26
CA GLU A 86 12.35 -0.91 -6.10
C GLU A 86 12.76 -2.25 -6.72
N SER A 87 11.98 -3.32 -6.51
CA SER A 87 12.23 -4.64 -7.11
C SER A 87 12.18 -4.59 -8.64
N PHE A 88 11.19 -3.92 -9.22
CA PHE A 88 11.11 -3.76 -10.68
C PHE A 88 12.23 -2.88 -11.23
N SER A 89 12.60 -1.80 -10.54
CA SER A 89 13.72 -0.95 -10.95
C SER A 89 15.05 -1.72 -10.91
N GLY A 90 15.28 -2.54 -9.87
CA GLY A 90 16.48 -3.37 -9.74
C GLY A 90 16.56 -4.45 -10.83
N LEU A 91 15.43 -5.11 -11.13
CA LEU A 91 15.35 -6.06 -12.24
C LEU A 91 15.54 -5.38 -13.59
N GLY A 92 14.94 -4.20 -13.80
CA GLY A 92 15.08 -3.41 -15.02
C GLY A 92 16.51 -2.97 -15.29
N LEU A 93 17.23 -2.55 -14.24
CA LEU A 93 18.66 -2.19 -14.34
C LEU A 93 19.54 -3.40 -14.63
N LYS A 94 19.25 -4.54 -14.00
CA LYS A 94 19.97 -5.80 -14.25
C LYS A 94 19.74 -6.34 -15.67
N ALA A 95 18.54 -6.17 -16.22
CA ALA A 95 18.20 -6.59 -17.58
C ALA A 95 18.66 -5.57 -18.66
N GLY A 96 18.70 -4.28 -18.33
CA GLY A 96 19.07 -3.19 -19.23
C GLY A 96 20.57 -2.96 -19.40
N GLY A 97 21.42 -3.63 -18.63
CA GLY A 97 22.89 -3.60 -18.78
C GLY A 97 23.56 -2.26 -18.46
N SER A 98 22.87 -1.31 -17.82
CA SER A 98 23.42 0.01 -17.51
C SER A 98 23.82 0.15 -16.04
N ALA A 99 24.94 0.84 -15.79
CA ALA A 99 25.46 1.15 -14.45
C ALA A 99 24.73 2.34 -13.78
N LEU A 100 23.42 2.49 -14.03
CA LEU A 100 22.60 3.55 -13.41
C LEU A 100 21.84 2.96 -12.21
N SER A 101 21.81 3.68 -11.09
CA SER A 101 21.07 3.28 -9.88
C SER A 101 19.57 3.59 -10.02
N GLY A 102 18.70 2.85 -9.33
CA GLY A 102 17.23 3.02 -9.42
C GLY A 102 16.75 4.45 -9.10
N SER A 103 17.51 5.17 -8.28
CA SER A 103 17.29 6.60 -7.99
C SER A 103 17.43 7.53 -9.20
N ALA A 104 18.17 7.12 -10.24
CA ALA A 104 18.37 7.91 -11.46
C ALA A 104 17.16 7.82 -12.42
N LEU A 105 16.33 6.78 -12.32
CA LEU A 105 15.09 6.65 -13.11
C LEU A 105 13.98 7.57 -12.63
N LEU A 106 14.03 8.01 -11.37
CA LEU A 106 13.10 8.98 -10.79
C LEU A 106 13.48 10.44 -11.09
N GLN A 107 14.55 10.68 -11.85
CA GLN A 107 15.01 12.01 -12.25
C GLN A 107 14.91 12.16 -13.78
N PRO A 108 13.80 12.71 -14.32
CA PRO A 108 13.57 12.82 -15.76
C PRO A 108 14.67 13.63 -16.49
N GLY A 109 15.35 14.54 -15.79
CA GLY A 109 16.48 15.32 -16.33
C GLY A 109 17.76 14.53 -16.65
N ARG A 110 17.88 13.26 -16.25
CA ARG A 110 19.02 12.39 -16.61
C ARG A 110 18.71 11.41 -17.74
N VAL A 111 17.46 11.38 -18.21
CA VAL A 111 16.95 10.43 -19.22
C VAL A 111 16.64 11.10 -20.55
N ALA A 112 17.03 12.37 -20.72
CA ALA A 112 16.91 13.15 -21.96
C ALA A 112 18.26 13.28 -22.68
#